data_AF-A0A4S4N454-F1
#
_entry.id   AF-A0A4S4N454-F1
#
_cell.length_a   1.000
_cell.length_b   1.000
_cell.length_c   1.000
_cell.angle_alpha   90.00
_cell.angle_beta   90.00
_cell.angle_gamma   90.00
#
_symmetry.space_group_name_H-M   'P 1'
#
loop_
_entity.id
_entity.type
_entity.pdbx_description
1 polymer ?
#
loop_
_entity_poly.entity_id
_entity_poly.type
_entity_poly.pdbx_seq_one_letter_code
_entity_poly.pdbx_strand_id
1 'polypeptide(L)'
;MPARISRGNPDGEVTTGVTIGEVSMDVRPGVAGCTSAIQALVTNATLISLFNQTTLPASTSTAAVDFNAAITGWKTPIAAVMTDATTVANLYSQFGSTLAIIQSGQRSGVRKTAWAFMNTVNRTILTSDQALATFQQTTENNVNNLQALLTQASVKAPILNNFRDYVVQVEKVRSKAKFLKDCLKSLAMDVSDAVMWAGRDDAGDAQLPRAIRQIQGTDSNRYTDSAAVLNSWTTLNWPSTAVLPPSYLI
;
A
#
# COMPACT_ATOMS: atom_id res chain seq x y z
N MET A 1 -4.08 3.91 -49.47
CA MET A 1 -3.81 2.66 -48.69
C MET A 1 -4.80 2.62 -47.53
N PRO A 2 -5.62 1.57 -47.39
CA PRO A 2 -6.75 1.56 -46.46
C PRO A 2 -6.32 1.16 -45.03
N ALA A 3 -7.01 1.74 -44.05
CA ALA A 3 -6.85 1.49 -42.62
C ALA A 3 -7.28 0.06 -42.24
N ARG A 4 -6.46 -0.62 -41.44
CA ARG A 4 -6.77 -1.94 -40.88
C ARG A 4 -7.46 -1.76 -39.52
N ILE A 5 -8.74 -2.14 -39.46
CA ILE A 5 -9.50 -2.30 -38.23
C ILE A 5 -9.04 -3.61 -37.59
N SER A 6 -8.43 -3.55 -36.40
CA SER A 6 -8.11 -4.72 -35.59
C SER A 6 -9.38 -5.21 -34.90
N ARG A 7 -9.79 -6.44 -35.22
CA ARG A 7 -10.88 -7.15 -34.54
C ARG A 7 -10.43 -7.54 -33.13
N GLY A 8 -11.24 -7.21 -32.13
CA GLY A 8 -11.05 -7.65 -30.75
C GLY A 8 -11.21 -9.16 -30.59
N ASN A 9 -10.40 -9.74 -29.71
CA ASN A 9 -10.53 -11.12 -29.26
C ASN A 9 -11.68 -11.19 -28.22
N PRO A 10 -12.61 -12.17 -28.28
CA PRO A 10 -13.79 -12.22 -27.41
C PRO A 10 -13.58 -12.94 -26.06
N ASP A 11 -12.42 -13.51 -25.80
CA ASP A 11 -12.16 -14.25 -24.56
C ASP A 11 -11.50 -13.35 -23.52
N GLY A 12 -12.34 -12.83 -22.62
CA GLY A 12 -12.03 -11.86 -21.59
C GLY A 12 -11.18 -12.42 -20.44
N GLU A 13 -9.89 -12.59 -20.67
CA GLU A 13 -8.90 -12.39 -19.61
C GLU A 13 -8.32 -10.99 -19.75
N VAL A 14 -8.76 -10.09 -18.88
CA VAL A 14 -8.02 -8.86 -18.61
C VAL A 14 -6.76 -9.25 -17.83
N THR A 15 -5.77 -9.80 -18.53
CA THR A 15 -4.39 -9.70 -18.10
C THR A 15 -4.09 -8.21 -18.03
N THR A 16 -4.15 -7.64 -16.83
CA THR A 16 -3.48 -6.38 -16.50
C THR A 16 -1.98 -6.63 -16.57
N GLY A 17 -1.48 -6.85 -17.78
CA GLY A 17 -0.08 -6.75 -18.12
C GLY A 17 0.29 -5.30 -17.91
N VAL A 18 0.74 -4.98 -16.70
CA VAL A 18 1.37 -3.71 -16.41
C VAL A 18 2.66 -3.70 -17.22
N THR A 19 2.63 -3.06 -18.38
CA THR A 19 3.85 -2.72 -19.12
C THR A 19 4.72 -1.94 -18.17
N ILE A 20 5.87 -2.51 -17.77
CA ILE A 20 6.78 -1.96 -16.76
C ILE A 20 7.30 -0.55 -17.15
N GLY A 21 7.11 -0.13 -18.41
CA GLY A 21 7.42 1.22 -18.91
C GLY A 21 6.35 2.30 -18.68
N GLU A 22 5.10 1.94 -18.35
CA GLU A 22 3.96 2.88 -18.26
C GLU A 22 3.37 3.01 -16.84
N VAL A 23 4.04 2.49 -15.81
CA VAL A 23 3.61 2.71 -14.42
C VAL A 23 3.83 4.16 -14.04
N SER A 24 2.84 4.97 -14.39
CA SER A 24 2.63 6.33 -13.93
C SER A 24 2.76 6.34 -12.41
N MET A 25 3.63 7.22 -11.89
CA MET A 25 3.86 7.54 -10.46
C MET A 25 2.60 8.00 -9.70
N ASP A 26 1.41 7.86 -10.26
CA ASP A 26 0.19 8.26 -9.59
C ASP A 26 -0.12 7.28 -8.45
N VAL A 27 0.11 7.74 -7.22
CA VAL A 27 -0.14 6.97 -6.00
C VAL A 27 -1.63 6.89 -5.67
N ARG A 28 -2.50 7.70 -6.29
CA ARG A 28 -3.93 7.80 -5.92
C ARG A 28 -4.69 6.48 -6.02
N PRO A 29 -4.55 5.65 -7.09
CA PRO A 29 -5.22 4.35 -7.15
C PRO A 29 -4.74 3.38 -6.06
N GLY A 30 -3.44 3.40 -5.75
CA GLY A 30 -2.85 2.61 -4.67
C GLY A 30 -3.38 3.01 -3.29
N VAL A 31 -3.39 4.32 -3.02
CA VAL A 31 -3.94 4.92 -1.80
C VAL A 31 -5.43 4.62 -1.65
N ALA A 32 -6.23 4.79 -2.71
CA ALA A 32 -7.66 4.48 -2.69
C ALA A 32 -7.91 3.00 -2.39
N GLY A 33 -7.21 2.11 -3.10
CA GLY A 33 -7.33 0.66 -2.90
C GLY A 33 -6.93 0.22 -1.48
N CYS A 34 -5.86 0.80 -0.94
CA CYS A 34 -5.42 0.50 0.42
C CYS A 34 -6.40 1.08 1.45
N THR A 35 -6.91 2.30 1.24
CA THR A 35 -7.92 2.93 2.11
C THR A 35 -9.17 2.07 2.25
N SER A 36 -9.75 1.61 1.14
CA SER A 36 -10.92 0.75 1.19
C SER A 36 -10.65 -0.58 1.91
N ALA A 37 -9.46 -1.17 1.73
CA ALA A 37 -9.09 -2.40 2.42
C ALA A 37 -8.92 -2.20 3.93
N ILE A 38 -8.24 -1.12 4.35
CA ILE A 38 -8.05 -0.80 5.78
C ILE A 38 -9.41 -0.48 6.42
N GLN A 39 -10.26 0.27 5.75
CA GLN A 39 -11.59 0.60 6.24
C GLN A 39 -12.46 -0.65 6.46
N ALA A 40 -12.41 -1.61 5.53
CA ALA A 40 -13.10 -2.89 5.68
C ALA A 40 -12.53 -3.72 6.85
N LEU A 41 -11.21 -3.72 7.04
CA LEU A 41 -10.56 -4.35 8.18
C LEU A 41 -11.01 -3.73 9.50
N VAL A 42 -10.95 -2.40 9.63
CA VAL A 42 -11.36 -1.68 10.85
C VAL A 42 -12.84 -1.91 11.13
N THR A 43 -13.70 -1.84 10.12
CA THR A 43 -15.13 -2.12 10.26
C THR A 43 -15.37 -3.51 10.85
N ASN A 44 -14.66 -4.53 10.36
CA ASN A 44 -14.81 -5.89 10.86
C ASN A 44 -14.26 -6.04 12.30
N ALA A 45 -13.15 -5.37 12.63
CA ALA A 45 -12.68 -5.29 14.02
C ALA A 45 -13.74 -4.65 14.95
N THR A 46 -14.43 -3.61 14.49
CA THR A 46 -15.53 -2.99 15.23
C THR A 46 -16.71 -3.94 15.39
N LEU A 47 -17.11 -4.67 14.35
CA LEU A 47 -18.16 -5.69 14.45
C LEU A 47 -17.81 -6.78 15.46
N ILE A 48 -16.55 -7.22 15.51
CA ILE A 48 -16.07 -8.17 16.53
C ILE A 48 -16.15 -7.54 17.93
N SER A 49 -15.80 -6.26 18.08
CA SER A 49 -15.87 -5.56 19.37
C SER A 49 -17.28 -5.41 19.94
N LEU A 50 -18.29 -5.34 19.06
CA LEU A 50 -19.70 -5.22 19.43
C LEU A 50 -20.35 -6.56 19.76
N PHE A 51 -19.67 -7.68 19.50
CA PHE A 51 -20.22 -9.00 19.76
C PHE A 51 -20.27 -9.30 21.26
N ASN A 52 -21.45 -9.67 21.75
CA ASN A 52 -21.63 -10.08 23.13
C ASN A 52 -21.01 -11.47 23.36
N GLN A 53 -19.81 -11.49 23.92
CA GLN A 53 -19.04 -12.71 24.19
C GLN A 53 -19.71 -13.64 25.22
N THR A 54 -20.66 -13.16 26.04
CA THR A 54 -21.39 -14.02 26.99
C THR A 54 -22.32 -15.03 26.31
N THR A 55 -22.56 -14.87 25.00
CA THR A 55 -23.32 -15.83 24.19
C THR A 55 -22.50 -17.06 23.80
N LEU A 56 -21.19 -17.05 24.03
CA LEU A 56 -20.33 -18.19 23.74
C LEU A 56 -20.29 -19.18 24.92
N PRO A 57 -20.09 -20.49 24.65
CA PRO A 57 -19.90 -21.48 25.71
C PRO A 57 -18.80 -21.10 26.68
N ALA A 58 -18.95 -21.35 27.98
CA ALA A 58 -17.92 -21.02 28.99
C ALA A 58 -16.54 -21.65 28.69
N SER A 59 -16.51 -22.79 27.99
CA SER A 59 -15.29 -23.44 27.50
C SER A 59 -14.53 -22.65 26.43
N THR A 60 -15.15 -21.63 25.83
CA THR A 60 -14.50 -20.69 24.90
C THR A 60 -13.77 -19.56 25.60
N SER A 61 -13.64 -19.60 26.94
CA SER A 61 -13.00 -18.56 27.73
C SER A 61 -11.64 -18.13 27.14
N THR A 62 -11.39 -16.83 27.25
CA THR A 62 -10.35 -15.96 26.64
C THR A 62 -8.92 -16.49 26.50
N ALA A 63 -8.55 -17.62 27.10
CA ALA A 63 -7.21 -18.20 26.98
C ALA A 63 -6.91 -18.78 25.59
N ALA A 64 -7.92 -19.21 24.82
CA ALA A 64 -7.73 -19.85 23.52
C ALA A 64 -8.09 -18.95 22.31
N VAL A 65 -8.95 -17.95 22.50
CA VAL A 65 -9.33 -16.97 21.45
C VAL A 65 -8.99 -15.57 21.94
N ASP A 66 -8.04 -14.93 21.26
CA ASP A 66 -7.62 -13.57 21.61
C ASP A 66 -8.51 -12.53 20.92
N PHE A 67 -9.62 -12.20 21.57
CA PHE A 67 -10.53 -11.14 21.11
C PHE A 67 -9.85 -9.76 21.10
N ASN A 68 -8.90 -9.50 22.00
CA ASN A 68 -8.21 -8.21 22.04
C ASN A 68 -7.30 -8.03 20.81
N ALA A 69 -6.62 -9.10 20.39
CA ALA A 69 -5.88 -9.11 19.14
C ALA A 69 -6.79 -8.88 17.92
N ALA A 70 -8.01 -9.41 17.92
CA ALA A 70 -8.98 -9.15 16.85
C ALA A 70 -9.55 -7.71 16.86
N ILE A 71 -9.74 -7.12 18.04
CA ILE A 71 -10.34 -5.77 18.19
C ILE A 71 -9.30 -4.66 17.95
N THR A 72 -8.06 -4.85 18.42
CA THR A 72 -7.03 -3.80 18.43
C THR A 72 -5.73 -4.17 17.72
N GLY A 73 -5.49 -5.45 17.44
CA GLY A 73 -4.22 -5.93 16.88
C GLY A 73 -3.91 -5.41 15.48
N TRP A 74 -4.92 -4.99 14.72
CA TRP A 74 -4.73 -4.34 13.41
C TRP A 74 -3.97 -3.01 13.49
N LYS A 75 -3.96 -2.32 14.64
CA LYS A 75 -3.34 -1.00 14.76
C LYS A 75 -1.85 -1.03 14.42
N THR A 76 -1.13 -2.05 14.89
CA THR A 76 0.32 -2.20 14.67
C THR A 76 0.68 -2.37 13.19
N PRO A 77 0.13 -3.33 12.42
CA PRO A 77 0.44 -3.45 11.01
C PRO A 77 -0.03 -2.25 10.17
N ILE A 78 -1.14 -1.60 10.53
CA ILE A 78 -1.57 -0.37 9.84
C ILE A 78 -0.60 0.78 10.12
N ALA A 79 -0.09 0.93 11.35
CA ALA A 79 0.94 1.91 11.66
C ALA A 79 2.24 1.67 10.86
N ALA A 80 2.62 0.41 10.62
CA ALA A 80 3.74 0.07 9.74
C ALA A 80 3.47 0.48 8.28
N VAL A 81 2.25 0.27 7.75
CA VAL A 81 1.87 0.77 6.42
C VAL A 81 1.95 2.30 6.34
N MET A 82 1.48 3.01 7.38
CA MET A 82 1.57 4.48 7.41
C MET A 82 3.03 4.96 7.46
N THR A 83 3.88 4.29 8.25
CA THR A 83 5.32 4.60 8.35
C THR A 83 6.03 4.39 7.00
N ASP A 84 5.74 3.29 6.32
CA ASP A 84 6.27 3.01 4.99
C ASP A 84 5.77 4.07 3.97
N ALA A 85 4.50 4.48 4.05
CA ALA A 85 3.94 5.53 3.20
C ALA A 85 4.60 6.90 3.42
N THR A 86 4.85 7.29 4.67
CA THR A 86 5.63 8.50 5.00
C THR A 86 7.06 8.40 4.47
N THR A 87 7.69 7.23 4.55
CA THR A 87 9.03 6.99 4.02
C THR A 87 9.06 7.20 2.50
N VAL A 88 8.11 6.62 1.78
CA VAL A 88 7.98 6.82 0.32
C VAL A 88 7.68 8.29 -0.01
N ALA A 89 6.79 8.95 0.73
CA ALA A 89 6.47 10.36 0.54
C ALA A 89 7.71 11.26 0.68
N ASN A 90 8.53 11.01 1.71
CA ASN A 90 9.77 11.75 1.93
C ASN A 90 10.76 11.55 0.78
N LEU A 91 10.92 10.32 0.29
CA LEU A 91 11.77 10.04 -0.88
C LEU A 91 11.25 10.73 -2.14
N TYR A 92 9.95 10.70 -2.38
CA TYR A 92 9.34 11.39 -3.52
C TYR A 92 9.56 12.90 -3.44
N SER A 93 9.34 13.52 -2.28
CA SER A 93 9.60 14.95 -2.07
C SER A 93 11.08 15.30 -2.31
N GLN A 94 12.01 14.53 -1.74
CA GLN A 94 13.44 14.72 -1.93
C GLN A 94 13.88 14.56 -3.39
N PHE A 95 13.33 13.57 -4.10
CA PHE A 95 13.61 13.41 -5.52
C PHE A 95 13.05 14.58 -6.32
N GLY A 96 11.87 15.08 -5.95
CA GLY A 96 11.28 16.25 -6.57
C GLY A 96 12.18 17.49 -6.47
N SER A 97 12.75 17.75 -5.29
CA SER A 97 13.75 18.81 -5.10
C SER A 97 15.06 18.52 -5.84
N THR A 98 15.49 17.25 -5.88
CA THR A 98 16.69 16.83 -6.62
C THR A 98 16.54 17.13 -8.10
N LEU A 99 15.40 16.83 -8.71
CA LEU A 99 15.14 17.10 -10.12
C LEU A 99 15.24 18.61 -10.46
N ALA A 100 14.79 19.50 -9.58
CA ALA A 100 14.95 20.95 -9.78
C ALA A 100 16.42 21.39 -9.78
N ILE A 101 17.26 20.79 -8.92
CA ILE A 101 18.71 20.98 -8.93
C ILE A 101 19.31 20.41 -10.23
N ILE A 102 18.80 19.28 -10.70
CA ILE A 102 19.27 18.65 -11.93
C ILE A 102 18.99 19.53 -13.15
N GLN A 103 17.80 20.14 -13.22
CA GLN A 103 17.44 21.06 -14.31
C GLN A 103 18.27 22.35 -14.33
N SER A 104 18.73 22.82 -13.17
CA SER A 104 19.49 24.08 -13.03
C SER A 104 21.01 23.91 -12.96
N GLY A 105 21.50 22.68 -12.81
CA GLY A 105 22.90 22.38 -12.47
C GLY A 105 23.77 21.91 -13.64
N GLN A 106 25.09 21.92 -13.41
CA GLN A 106 26.07 21.28 -14.30
C GLN A 106 26.05 19.75 -14.13
N ARG A 107 26.25 18.99 -15.22
CA ARG A 107 26.12 17.52 -15.27
C ARG A 107 26.91 16.75 -14.20
N SER A 108 28.10 17.21 -13.84
CA SER A 108 28.93 16.57 -12.80
C SER A 108 28.28 16.65 -11.41
N GLY A 109 27.64 17.77 -11.09
CA GLY A 109 26.84 17.95 -9.86
C GLY A 109 25.58 17.08 -9.87
N VAL A 110 24.90 17.01 -11.01
CA VAL A 110 23.73 16.13 -11.24
C VAL A 110 24.07 14.68 -10.92
N ARG A 111 25.17 14.15 -11.48
CA ARG A 111 25.60 12.77 -11.27
C ARG A 111 25.85 12.47 -9.79
N LYS A 112 26.56 13.35 -9.09
CA LYS A 112 26.86 13.18 -7.65
C LYS A 112 25.58 13.16 -6.81
N THR A 113 24.66 14.10 -7.06
CA THR A 113 23.40 14.21 -6.31
C THR A 113 22.48 13.02 -6.58
N ALA A 114 22.29 12.65 -7.85
CA ALA A 114 21.47 11.50 -8.23
C ALA A 114 22.04 10.18 -7.68
N TRP A 115 23.37 10.01 -7.69
CA TRP A 115 24.03 8.83 -7.11
C TRP A 115 23.83 8.73 -5.59
N ALA A 116 23.99 9.85 -4.87
CA ALA A 116 23.75 9.88 -3.42
C ALA A 116 22.28 9.55 -3.09
N PHE A 117 21.34 10.05 -3.89
CA PHE A 117 19.93 9.74 -3.72
C PHE A 117 19.61 8.27 -4.03
N MET A 118 20.20 7.69 -5.08
CA MET A 118 20.05 6.26 -5.42
C MET A 118 20.48 5.36 -4.26
N ASN A 119 21.59 5.68 -3.58
CA ASN A 119 22.02 4.95 -2.39
C ASN A 119 21.00 5.02 -1.25
N THR A 120 20.30 6.15 -1.11
CA THR A 120 19.24 6.31 -0.11
C THR A 120 18.05 5.42 -0.45
N VAL A 121 17.60 5.43 -1.70
CA VAL A 121 16.50 4.57 -2.19
C VAL A 121 16.85 3.09 -2.00
N ASN A 122 18.05 2.66 -2.40
CA ASN A 122 18.49 1.26 -2.32
C ASN A 122 18.63 0.72 -0.89
N ARG A 123 18.85 1.60 0.10
CA ARG A 123 18.96 1.21 1.52
C ARG A 123 17.63 1.33 2.28
N THR A 124 16.59 1.82 1.63
CA THR A 124 15.27 1.97 2.25
C THR A 124 14.60 0.59 2.39
N ILE A 125 14.18 0.28 3.61
CA ILE A 125 13.50 -0.97 3.94
C ILE A 125 12.07 -0.64 4.34
N LEU A 126 11.10 -1.31 3.70
CA LEU A 126 9.69 -1.25 4.06
C LEU A 126 9.33 -2.42 4.98
N THR A 127 8.61 -2.14 6.06
CA THR A 127 8.37 -3.09 7.17
C THR A 127 6.93 -3.63 7.21
N SER A 128 6.00 -2.99 6.50
CA SER A 128 4.57 -3.33 6.50
C SER A 128 4.28 -4.77 6.07
N ASP A 129 5.01 -5.31 5.10
CA ASP A 129 4.82 -6.70 4.65
C ASP A 129 5.02 -7.73 5.78
N GLN A 130 6.05 -7.54 6.60
CA GLN A 130 6.33 -8.45 7.72
C GLN A 130 5.29 -8.28 8.83
N ALA A 131 4.92 -7.03 9.14
CA ALA A 131 3.90 -6.74 10.14
C ALA A 131 2.54 -7.34 9.74
N LEU A 132 2.13 -7.17 8.48
CA LEU A 132 0.89 -7.72 7.94
C LEU A 132 0.92 -9.25 7.88
N ALA A 133 2.05 -9.86 7.51
CA ALA A 133 2.18 -11.32 7.51
C ALA A 133 2.08 -11.92 8.92
N THR A 134 2.70 -11.26 9.91
CA THR A 134 2.59 -11.68 11.32
C THR A 134 1.15 -11.56 11.81
N PHE A 135 0.48 -10.45 11.48
CA PHE A 135 -0.91 -10.24 11.88
C PHE A 135 -1.88 -11.20 11.19
N GLN A 136 -1.66 -11.53 9.92
CA GLN A 136 -2.39 -12.56 9.19
C GLN A 136 -2.34 -13.90 9.94
N GLN A 137 -1.15 -14.35 10.32
CA GLN A 137 -0.96 -15.61 11.04
C GLN A 137 -1.67 -15.62 12.40
N THR A 138 -1.57 -14.52 13.17
CA THR A 138 -2.31 -14.38 14.43
C THR A 138 -3.82 -14.50 14.21
N THR A 139 -4.34 -13.89 13.14
CA THR A 139 -5.77 -13.90 12.84
C THR A 139 -6.25 -15.29 12.41
N GLU A 140 -5.48 -16.00 11.58
CA GLU A 140 -5.75 -17.38 11.17
C GLU A 140 -5.77 -18.33 12.37
N ASN A 141 -4.80 -18.19 13.28
CA ASN A 141 -4.78 -18.97 14.52
C ASN A 141 -6.03 -18.71 15.38
N ASN A 142 -6.46 -17.46 15.52
CA ASN A 142 -7.68 -17.12 16.24
C ASN A 142 -8.94 -17.73 15.60
N VAL A 143 -9.06 -17.73 14.26
CA VAL A 143 -10.15 -18.39 13.55
C VAL A 143 -10.17 -19.90 13.84
N ASN A 144 -9.00 -20.55 13.73
CA ASN A 144 -8.89 -21.99 13.93
C ASN A 144 -9.25 -22.39 15.37
N ASN A 145 -8.77 -21.63 16.35
CA ASN A 145 -9.09 -21.86 17.76
C ASN A 145 -10.58 -21.67 18.04
N LEU A 146 -11.18 -20.57 17.54
CA LEU A 146 -12.61 -20.33 17.71
C LEU A 146 -13.45 -21.43 17.05
N GLN A 147 -13.09 -21.85 15.84
CA GLN A 147 -13.78 -22.93 15.15
C GLN A 147 -13.69 -24.25 15.93
N ALA A 148 -12.49 -24.63 16.41
CA ALA A 148 -12.30 -25.86 17.17
C ALA A 148 -13.18 -25.89 18.43
N LEU A 149 -13.25 -24.78 19.16
CA LEU A 149 -14.06 -24.68 20.38
C LEU A 149 -15.56 -24.74 20.09
N LEU A 150 -16.02 -24.07 19.03
CA LEU A 150 -17.42 -24.13 18.60
C LEU A 150 -17.82 -25.53 18.15
N THR A 151 -16.92 -26.24 17.45
CA THR A 151 -17.12 -27.65 17.10
C THR A 151 -17.19 -28.54 18.33
N GLN A 152 -16.27 -28.39 19.29
CA GLN A 152 -16.27 -29.16 20.53
C GLN A 152 -17.55 -28.94 21.35
N ALA A 153 -18.03 -27.70 21.41
CA ALA A 153 -19.26 -27.34 22.12
C ALA A 153 -20.54 -27.70 21.33
N SER A 154 -20.43 -28.14 20.08
CA SER A 154 -21.57 -28.37 19.17
C SER A 154 -22.47 -27.12 19.01
N VAL A 155 -21.87 -25.92 19.01
CA VAL A 155 -22.56 -24.63 18.89
C VAL A 155 -22.20 -23.95 17.58
N LYS A 156 -23.18 -23.32 16.93
CA LYS A 156 -22.95 -22.40 15.81
C LYS A 156 -23.00 -20.97 16.33
N ALA A 157 -21.92 -20.21 16.14
CA ALA A 157 -21.86 -18.81 16.52
C ALA A 157 -21.61 -17.93 15.28
N PRO A 158 -22.46 -16.92 15.01
CA PRO A 158 -22.31 -16.02 13.86
C PRO A 158 -20.96 -15.29 13.82
N ILE A 159 -20.36 -15.05 14.99
CA ILE A 159 -19.07 -14.35 15.14
C ILE A 159 -17.92 -15.05 14.39
N LEU A 160 -17.99 -16.37 14.17
CA LEU A 160 -16.97 -17.09 13.40
C LEU A 160 -16.87 -16.58 11.97
N ASN A 161 -17.98 -16.13 11.36
CA ASN A 161 -17.96 -15.56 10.02
C ASN A 161 -17.20 -14.23 9.99
N ASN A 162 -17.41 -13.36 11.00
CA ASN A 162 -16.66 -12.11 11.11
C ASN A 162 -15.15 -12.37 11.25
N PHE A 163 -14.74 -13.35 12.07
CA PHE A 163 -13.33 -13.74 12.19
C PHE A 163 -12.75 -14.27 10.88
N ARG A 164 -13.50 -15.08 10.12
CA ARG A 164 -13.06 -15.56 8.79
C ARG A 164 -12.94 -14.43 7.77
N ASP A 165 -13.92 -13.52 7.75
CA ASP A 165 -13.86 -12.33 6.91
C ASP A 165 -12.68 -11.44 7.30
N TYR A 166 -12.28 -11.44 8.58
CA TYR A 166 -11.17 -10.65 9.09
C TYR A 166 -9.84 -11.08 8.46
N VAL A 167 -9.60 -12.40 8.37
CA VAL A 167 -8.46 -12.99 7.63
C VAL A 167 -8.44 -12.53 6.17
N VAL A 168 -9.60 -12.51 5.50
CA VAL A 168 -9.70 -12.05 4.10
C VAL A 168 -9.39 -10.55 3.99
N GLN A 169 -9.83 -9.73 4.95
CA GLN A 169 -9.51 -8.29 4.93
C GLN A 169 -8.02 -8.01 5.17
N VAL A 170 -7.34 -8.77 6.04
CA VAL A 170 -5.90 -8.63 6.26
C VAL A 170 -5.11 -8.94 4.99
N GLU A 171 -5.44 -10.04 4.30
CA GLU A 171 -4.79 -10.37 3.02
C GLU A 171 -5.08 -9.31 1.93
N LYS A 172 -6.27 -8.73 1.90
CA LYS A 172 -6.57 -7.59 1.01
C LYS A 172 -5.71 -6.38 1.33
N VAL A 173 -5.56 -6.00 2.60
CA VAL A 173 -4.67 -4.88 3.00
C VAL A 173 -3.24 -5.17 2.54
N ARG A 174 -2.74 -6.37 2.80
CA ARG A 174 -1.40 -6.80 2.38
C ARG A 174 -1.20 -6.75 0.87
N SER A 175 -2.15 -7.27 0.10
CA SER A 175 -2.11 -7.21 -1.36
C SER A 175 -2.10 -5.78 -1.87
N LYS A 176 -2.94 -4.90 -1.29
CA LYS A 176 -3.01 -3.49 -1.68
C LYS A 176 -1.76 -2.73 -1.27
N ALA A 177 -1.21 -2.94 -0.07
CA ALA A 177 -0.02 -2.24 0.42
C ALA A 177 1.25 -2.46 -0.44
N LYS A 178 1.29 -3.49 -1.29
CA LYS A 178 2.37 -3.72 -2.26
C LYS A 178 2.66 -2.53 -3.17
N PHE A 179 1.68 -1.65 -3.41
CA PHE A 179 1.88 -0.44 -4.22
C PHE A 179 3.03 0.44 -3.68
N LEU A 180 3.30 0.45 -2.37
CA LEU A 180 4.40 1.20 -1.77
C LEU A 180 5.77 0.67 -2.23
N LYS A 181 5.91 -0.66 -2.39
CA LYS A 181 7.11 -1.26 -2.96
C LYS A 181 7.25 -0.93 -4.43
N ASP A 182 6.15 -0.91 -5.17
CA ASP A 182 6.18 -0.55 -6.59
C ASP A 182 6.51 0.93 -6.80
N CYS A 183 6.10 1.80 -5.87
CA CYS A 183 6.55 3.20 -5.81
C CYS A 183 8.07 3.30 -5.64
N LEU A 184 8.66 2.56 -4.70
CA LEU A 184 10.12 2.53 -4.53
C LEU A 184 10.85 2.00 -5.76
N LYS A 185 10.34 0.95 -6.40
CA LYS A 185 10.93 0.42 -7.64
C LYS A 185 10.88 1.44 -8.77
N SER A 186 9.72 2.10 -8.94
CA SER A 186 9.54 3.14 -9.97
C SER A 186 10.51 4.31 -9.75
N LEU A 187 10.59 4.79 -8.50
CA LEU A 187 11.56 5.81 -8.12
C LEU A 187 13.00 5.38 -8.37
N ALA A 188 13.38 4.16 -8.00
CA ALA A 188 14.72 3.64 -8.24
C ALA A 188 15.09 3.61 -9.74
N MET A 189 14.13 3.24 -10.61
CA MET A 189 14.31 3.29 -12.06
C MET A 189 14.52 4.74 -12.54
N ASP A 190 13.66 5.67 -12.12
CA ASP A 190 13.76 7.07 -12.55
C ASP A 190 15.07 7.75 -12.08
N VAL A 191 15.53 7.42 -10.87
CA VAL A 191 16.82 7.90 -10.35
C VAL A 191 17.98 7.28 -11.12
N SER A 192 17.90 5.99 -11.44
CA SER A 192 18.93 5.28 -12.23
C SER A 192 19.05 5.89 -13.62
N ASP A 193 17.93 6.19 -14.27
CA ASP A 193 17.91 6.87 -15.56
C ASP A 193 18.57 8.25 -15.48
N ALA A 194 18.32 9.01 -14.40
CA ALA A 194 18.96 10.31 -14.17
C ALA A 194 20.48 10.18 -13.98
N VAL A 195 20.94 9.18 -13.21
CA VAL A 195 22.37 8.87 -13.06
C VAL A 195 23.01 8.51 -14.39
N MET A 196 22.37 7.64 -15.17
CA MET A 196 22.89 7.19 -16.47
C MET A 196 23.00 8.33 -17.46
N TRP A 197 21.97 9.19 -17.56
CA TRP A 197 22.01 10.36 -18.44
C TRP A 197 23.12 11.33 -18.04
N ALA A 198 23.25 11.62 -16.74
CA ALA A 198 24.28 12.54 -16.24
C ALA A 198 25.72 12.01 -16.41
N GLY A 199 25.87 10.69 -16.59
CA GLY A 199 27.14 10.03 -16.84
C GLY A 199 27.55 9.95 -18.31
N ARG A 200 26.71 10.40 -19.26
CA ARG A 200 27.03 10.38 -20.70
C ARG A 200 27.70 11.68 -21.13
N ASP A 201 28.84 11.55 -21.78
CA ASP A 201 29.62 12.69 -22.31
C ASP A 201 28.93 13.35 -23.52
N ASP A 202 28.10 12.61 -24.25
CA ASP A 202 27.40 13.02 -25.48
C ASP A 202 25.90 13.26 -25.29
N ALA A 203 25.37 13.12 -24.07
CA ALA A 203 23.95 13.33 -23.83
C ALA A 203 23.54 14.72 -24.32
N GLY A 204 22.42 14.82 -25.02
CA GLY A 204 21.78 16.09 -25.37
C GLY A 204 20.39 16.17 -24.77
N ASP A 205 19.72 17.29 -24.95
CA ASP A 205 18.34 17.49 -24.45
C ASP A 205 17.34 16.50 -25.07
N ALA A 206 17.63 15.98 -26.27
CA ALA A 206 16.85 14.93 -26.92
C ALA A 206 16.84 13.58 -26.16
N GLN A 207 17.78 13.37 -25.23
CA GLN A 207 17.95 12.11 -24.48
C GLN A 207 17.57 12.24 -23.00
N LEU A 208 16.85 13.30 -22.62
CA LEU A 208 16.48 13.53 -21.22
C LEU A 208 15.72 12.32 -20.62
N PRO A 209 16.07 11.88 -19.40
CA PRO A 209 15.34 10.88 -18.63
C PRO A 209 13.85 11.20 -18.55
N ARG A 210 13.03 10.15 -18.48
CA ARG A 210 11.56 10.27 -18.38
C ARG A 210 11.14 11.24 -17.27
N ALA A 211 11.69 11.06 -16.07
CA ALA A 211 11.38 11.91 -14.91
C ALA A 211 11.69 13.38 -15.16
N ILE A 212 12.80 13.70 -15.86
CA ILE A 212 13.19 15.08 -16.17
C ILE A 212 12.32 15.66 -17.29
N ARG A 213 12.00 14.87 -18.33
CA ARG A 213 11.08 15.29 -19.40
C ARG A 213 9.68 15.63 -18.87
N GLN A 214 9.19 14.84 -17.91
CA GLN A 214 7.85 15.00 -17.35
C GLN A 214 7.67 16.29 -16.54
N ILE A 215 8.76 16.89 -16.05
CA ILE A 215 8.73 18.14 -15.29
C ILE A 215 9.22 19.35 -16.10
N GLN A 216 9.69 19.13 -17.34
CA GLN A 216 10.18 20.22 -18.18
C GLN A 216 8.98 20.99 -18.74
N GLY A 217 8.84 22.26 -18.34
CA GLY A 217 7.74 23.13 -18.79
C GLY A 217 6.43 22.98 -18.02
N THR A 218 6.44 22.31 -16.86
CA THR A 218 5.29 22.22 -15.96
C THR A 218 5.63 22.81 -14.59
N ASP A 219 4.75 23.63 -14.03
CA ASP A 219 4.93 24.17 -12.68
C ASP A 219 4.69 23.12 -11.57
N SER A 220 4.17 21.93 -11.93
CA SER A 220 3.87 20.83 -10.99
C SER A 220 4.84 19.66 -11.14
N ASN A 221 5.36 19.18 -10.01
CA ASN A 221 6.17 17.97 -9.96
C ASN A 221 5.32 16.81 -9.42
N ARG A 222 5.07 15.80 -10.27
CA ARG A 222 4.27 14.61 -9.91
C ARG A 222 4.79 13.85 -8.68
N TYR A 223 6.09 13.93 -8.38
CA TYR A 223 6.63 13.37 -7.14
C TYR A 223 6.20 14.17 -5.91
N THR A 224 6.20 15.50 -6.00
CA THR A 224 5.69 16.38 -4.93
C THR A 224 4.19 16.18 -4.71
N ASP A 225 3.40 16.07 -5.79
CA ASP A 225 1.96 15.81 -5.68
C ASP A 225 1.68 14.45 -5.02
N SER A 226 2.41 13.42 -5.45
CA SER A 226 2.27 12.08 -4.89
C SER A 226 2.75 12.00 -3.43
N ALA A 227 3.80 12.75 -3.07
CA ALA A 227 4.23 12.91 -1.69
C ALA A 227 3.15 13.59 -0.85
N ALA A 228 2.49 14.63 -1.37
CA ALA A 228 1.40 15.30 -0.68
C ALA A 228 0.19 14.36 -0.46
N VAL A 229 -0.17 13.55 -1.46
CA VAL A 229 -1.23 12.54 -1.34
C VAL A 229 -0.89 11.50 -0.26
N LEU A 230 0.33 10.95 -0.27
CA LEU A 230 0.77 9.99 0.74
C LEU A 230 0.80 10.61 2.15
N ASN A 231 1.31 11.83 2.30
CA ASN A 231 1.35 12.52 3.59
C ASN A 231 -0.07 12.78 4.13
N SER A 232 -0.99 13.27 3.29
CA SER A 232 -2.40 13.44 3.66
C SER A 232 -3.01 12.12 4.12
N TRP A 233 -2.77 11.03 3.36
CA TRP A 233 -3.27 9.69 3.70
C TRP A 233 -2.77 9.19 5.06
N THR A 234 -1.52 9.49 5.43
CA THR A 234 -0.94 9.05 6.72
C THR A 234 -1.56 9.72 7.96
N THR A 235 -2.31 10.81 7.77
CA THR A 235 -3.00 11.52 8.88
C THR A 235 -4.41 10.99 9.18
N LEU A 236 -4.89 10.00 8.43
CA LEU A 236 -6.23 9.46 8.64
C LEU A 236 -6.37 8.78 10.01
N ASN A 237 -7.41 9.17 10.74
CA ASN A 237 -7.82 8.51 11.97
C ASN A 237 -8.59 7.22 11.66
N TRP A 238 -7.87 6.12 11.43
CA TRP A 238 -8.45 4.83 11.03
C TRP A 238 -9.60 4.34 11.93
N PRO A 239 -9.52 4.42 13.28
CA PRO A 239 -10.63 4.05 14.15
C PRO A 239 -11.97 4.73 13.81
N SER A 240 -11.97 5.98 13.35
CA SER A 240 -13.20 6.70 12.98
C SER A 240 -13.74 6.37 11.58
N THR A 241 -13.07 5.49 10.84
CA THR A 241 -13.48 5.12 9.47
C THR A 241 -14.40 3.91 9.40
N ALA A 242 -14.65 3.22 10.53
CA ALA A 242 -15.54 2.07 10.58
C ALA A 242 -16.94 2.42 10.05
N VAL A 243 -17.48 1.59 9.15
CA VAL A 243 -18.84 1.76 8.61
C VAL A 243 -19.72 0.64 9.12
N LEU A 244 -20.54 0.94 10.13
CA LEU A 244 -21.44 -0.05 10.70
C LEU A 244 -22.69 -0.25 9.83
N PRO A 245 -23.17 -1.49 9.68
CA PRO A 245 -24.47 -1.73 9.06
C PRO A 245 -25.59 -1.04 9.86
N PRO A 246 -26.70 -0.62 9.21
CA PRO A 246 -27.83 0.03 9.90
C PRO A 246 -28.38 -0.77 11.08
N SER A 247 -28.28 -2.10 11.06
CA SER A 247 -28.71 -2.99 12.15
C SER A 247 -27.90 -2.85 13.44
N TYR A 248 -26.80 -2.11 13.43
CA TYR A 248 -25.92 -1.86 14.58
C TYR A 248 -25.97 -0.41 15.08
N LEU A 249 -26.79 0.45 14.46
CA LEU A 249 -27.06 1.81 14.91
C LEU A 249 -28.35 1.78 15.74
N ILE A 250 -28.21 1.68 17.06
CA ILE A 250 -29.31 1.71 18.04
C ILE A 250 -29.37 3.13 18.64
#